data_AF-A0A7W8NTI8-F1
#
_entry.id   AF-A0A7W8NTI8-F1
#
_cell.length_a   1.000
_cell.length_b   1.000
_cell.length_c   1.000
_cell.angle_alpha   90.00
_cell.angle_beta   90.00
_cell.angle_gamma   90.00
#
_symmetry.space_group_name_H-M   'P 1'
#
loop_
_entity.id
_entity.type
_entity.pdbx_description
1 polymer ?
#
loop_
_entity_poly.entity_id
_entity_poly.type
_entity_poly.pdbx_seq_one_letter_code
_entity_poly.pdbx_strand_id
1 'polypeptide(L)'
;MSSTPSYLIVPDGTVVVRPGDIEALRRLYRDDAWHAQDVAAQLGDPGPLLAAGLIMVSATVMGPLTHLSPRGFRLIGVPARDIGSLARRLNRAYLRYCIQALGYSSSPAAEHLKQHDTTELLVPVVTPHHEYMDGGLALVGGSMPNGLSNTTMRRVIRRHNSSALYHGYWVILLTPNSRRGQRHAQRHAAWLKIICVRPRELQP
;
A
#
# COMPACT_ATOMS: atom_id res chain seq x y z
N MET A 1 30.05 -0.20 21.65
CA MET A 1 30.43 0.49 20.40
C MET A 1 29.58 1.75 20.32
N SER A 2 30.21 2.92 20.50
CA SER A 2 29.51 4.19 20.60
C SER A 2 29.09 4.67 19.21
N SER A 3 27.79 4.73 18.94
CA SER A 3 27.24 5.23 17.68
C SER A 3 27.31 6.76 17.67
N THR A 4 28.29 7.30 16.96
CA THR A 4 28.46 8.73 16.69
C THR A 4 27.19 9.33 16.05
N PRO A 5 26.79 10.57 16.35
CA PRO A 5 25.55 11.15 15.83
C PRO A 5 25.52 11.18 14.30
N SER A 6 24.34 10.87 13.73
CA SER A 6 24.23 10.53 12.31
C SER A 6 23.97 11.69 11.33
N TYR A 7 23.99 12.95 11.76
CA TYR A 7 23.69 14.08 10.89
C TYR A 7 24.44 15.34 11.33
N LEU A 8 24.94 16.13 10.37
CA LEU A 8 25.39 17.50 10.59
C LEU A 8 24.45 18.40 9.79
N ILE A 9 23.69 19.23 10.51
CA ILE A 9 23.01 20.38 9.92
C ILE A 9 24.09 21.46 9.80
N VAL A 10 24.48 21.80 8.59
CA VAL A 10 25.41 22.91 8.36
C VAL A 10 24.64 24.22 8.62
N PRO A 11 25.24 25.26 9.23
CA PRO A 11 24.53 26.50 9.61
C PRO A 11 23.80 27.23 8.48
N ASP A 12 24.06 26.88 7.23
CA ASP A 12 23.43 27.43 6.02
C ASP A 12 22.18 26.65 5.55
N GLY A 13 21.77 25.60 6.27
CA GLY A 13 20.64 24.74 5.90
C GLY A 13 21.01 23.61 4.94
N THR A 14 22.30 23.37 4.68
CA THR A 14 22.76 22.22 3.90
C THR A 14 22.61 20.93 4.70
N VAL A 15 21.86 19.97 4.16
CA VAL A 15 21.72 18.63 4.74
C VAL A 15 22.69 17.67 4.04
N VAL A 16 23.61 17.11 4.83
CA VAL A 16 24.49 16.04 4.37
C VAL A 16 23.72 14.73 4.35
N VAL A 17 23.40 14.26 3.14
CA VAL A 17 22.74 12.96 2.93
C VAL A 17 23.81 11.88 2.85
N ARG A 18 23.71 10.87 3.71
CA ARG A 18 24.65 9.74 3.72
C ARG A 18 24.24 8.68 2.69
N PRO A 19 25.17 7.84 2.23
CA PRO A 19 24.83 6.70 1.37
C PRO A 19 23.73 5.80 1.96
N GLY A 20 23.72 5.61 3.29
CA GLY A 20 22.67 4.86 3.98
C GLY A 20 21.29 5.50 3.88
N ASP A 21 21.21 6.84 3.93
CA ASP A 21 19.95 7.57 3.77
C ASP A 21 19.42 7.41 2.33
N ILE A 22 20.31 7.48 1.33
CA ILE A 22 19.93 7.25 -0.08
C ILE A 22 19.29 5.87 -0.24
N GLU A 23 19.88 4.83 0.36
CA GLU A 23 19.34 3.48 0.25
C GLU A 23 18.00 3.30 0.99
N ALA A 24 17.84 3.96 2.13
CA ALA A 24 16.57 3.98 2.84
C ALA A 24 15.49 4.77 2.07
N LEU A 25 15.85 5.89 1.42
CA LEU A 25 14.94 6.62 0.53
C LEU A 25 14.55 5.79 -0.71
N ARG A 26 15.46 4.98 -1.27
CA ARG A 26 15.15 4.02 -2.34
C ARG A 26 14.19 2.93 -1.88
N ARG A 27 14.33 2.44 -0.64
CA ARG A 27 13.35 1.52 -0.03
C ARG A 27 11.99 2.20 0.13
N LEU A 28 11.95 3.44 0.61
CA LEU A 28 10.71 4.22 0.72
C LEU A 28 10.03 4.41 -0.64
N TYR A 29 10.81 4.62 -1.71
CA TYR A 29 10.28 4.68 -3.07
C TYR A 29 9.59 3.36 -3.48
N ARG A 30 10.23 2.22 -3.23
CA ARG A 30 9.69 0.90 -3.59
C ARG A 30 8.34 0.62 -2.93
N ASP A 31 8.22 1.05 -1.68
CA ASP A 31 7.07 0.83 -0.80
C ASP A 31 6.05 1.98 -0.81
N ASP A 32 6.31 3.02 -1.61
CA ASP A 32 5.55 4.26 -1.81
C ASP A 32 5.39 5.18 -0.59
N ALA A 33 4.98 4.66 0.57
CA ALA A 33 4.78 5.42 1.80
C ALA A 33 4.80 4.53 3.06
N TRP A 34 5.26 5.11 4.17
CA TRP A 34 5.51 4.42 5.44
C TRP A 34 4.82 5.09 6.64
N HIS A 35 4.44 4.31 7.65
CA HIS A 35 4.09 4.82 8.97
C HIS A 35 5.34 5.32 9.71
N ALA A 36 5.15 6.21 10.68
CA ALA A 36 6.24 6.83 11.43
C ALA A 36 7.21 5.80 12.05
N GLN A 37 6.69 4.68 12.56
CA GLN A 37 7.51 3.58 13.08
C GLN A 37 8.41 2.93 12.03
N ASP A 38 7.91 2.72 10.80
CA ASP A 38 8.66 2.08 9.72
C ASP A 38 9.73 3.04 9.21
N VAL A 39 9.40 4.34 9.17
CA VAL A 39 10.34 5.41 8.86
C VAL A 39 11.47 5.42 9.89
N ALA A 40 11.16 5.40 11.19
CA ALA A 40 12.16 5.40 12.25
C ALA A 40 13.03 4.13 12.21
N ALA A 41 12.44 2.96 11.93
CA ALA A 41 13.17 1.71 11.79
C ALA A 41 14.16 1.72 10.60
N GLN A 42 13.85 2.44 9.52
CA GLN A 42 14.69 2.47 8.31
C GLN A 42 15.65 3.67 8.25
N LEU A 43 15.27 4.82 8.82
CA LEU A 43 16.02 6.08 8.75
C LEU A 43 16.61 6.52 10.10
N GLY A 44 16.25 5.88 11.22
CA GLY A 44 16.58 6.38 12.54
C GLY A 44 15.80 7.67 12.84
N ASP A 45 16.47 8.83 12.72
CA ASP A 45 15.84 10.14 12.89
C ASP A 45 15.44 10.74 11.53
N PRO A 46 14.15 10.78 11.17
CA PRO A 46 13.70 11.39 9.92
C PRO A 46 13.69 12.93 9.94
N GLY A 47 13.91 13.57 11.09
CA GLY A 47 13.84 15.02 11.28
C GLY A 47 14.67 15.81 10.27
N PRO A 48 15.97 15.50 10.07
CA PRO A 48 16.81 16.18 9.09
C PRO A 48 16.31 16.04 7.64
N LEU A 49 15.77 14.88 7.26
CA LEU A 49 15.25 14.63 5.91
C LEU A 49 13.91 15.34 5.68
N LEU A 50 13.08 15.46 6.72
CA LEU A 50 11.88 16.30 6.72
C LEU A 50 12.24 17.78 6.61
N ALA A 51 13.20 18.26 7.39
CA ALA A 51 13.67 19.65 7.36
C ALA A 51 14.27 20.03 6.00
N ALA A 52 15.01 19.12 5.35
CA ALA A 52 15.49 19.29 3.97
C ALA A 52 14.37 19.23 2.90
N GLY A 53 13.16 18.81 3.27
CA GLY A 53 12.06 18.59 2.36
C GLY A 53 12.32 17.45 1.37
N LEU A 54 13.10 16.42 1.76
CA LEU A 54 13.33 15.21 0.96
C LEU A 54 12.19 14.20 1.12
N ILE A 55 11.59 14.18 2.30
CA ILE A 55 10.36 13.44 2.62
C ILE A 55 9.27 14.41 3.09
N MET A 56 8.03 13.95 3.03
CA MET A 56 6.84 14.70 3.45
C MET A 56 5.89 13.77 4.20
N VAL A 57 5.04 14.35 5.04
CA VAL A 57 3.99 13.62 5.77
C VAL A 57 2.62 14.03 5.23
N SER A 58 1.80 13.04 4.85
CA SER A 58 0.41 13.23 4.46
C SER A 58 -0.53 12.64 5.51
N ALA A 59 -1.53 13.41 5.94
CA ALA A 59 -2.58 12.89 6.81
C ALA A 59 -3.54 11.99 6.01
N THR A 60 -3.77 10.76 6.50
CA THR A 60 -4.67 9.79 5.87
C THR A 60 -5.63 9.17 6.88
N VAL A 61 -6.59 8.38 6.38
CA VAL A 61 -7.50 7.59 7.23
C VAL A 61 -6.75 6.51 8.04
N MET A 62 -5.58 6.08 7.58
CA MET A 62 -4.73 5.08 8.26
C MET A 62 -3.64 5.66 9.15
N GLY A 63 -3.39 6.97 9.12
CA GLY A 63 -2.15 7.45 9.71
C GLY A 63 -1.69 8.73 9.06
N PRO A 64 -0.86 9.53 9.74
CA PRO A 64 0.21 10.17 8.99
C PRO A 64 1.01 9.09 8.25
N LEU A 65 1.24 9.31 6.96
CA LEU A 65 2.14 8.51 6.15
C LEU A 65 3.25 9.39 5.60
N THR A 66 4.49 8.95 5.78
CA THR A 66 5.67 9.59 5.22
C THR A 66 5.94 9.05 3.83
N HIS A 67 6.24 9.93 2.89
CA HIS A 67 6.56 9.56 1.51
C HIS A 67 7.61 10.52 0.93
N LEU A 68 8.23 10.13 -0.20
CA LEU A 68 9.16 11.00 -0.90
C LEU A 68 8.47 12.26 -1.44
N SER A 69 9.19 13.38 -1.31
CA SER A 69 8.88 14.64 -2.00
C SER A 69 9.46 14.63 -3.43
N PRO A 70 9.10 15.59 -4.30
CA PRO A 70 9.77 15.79 -5.58
C PRO A 70 11.30 15.99 -5.47
N ARG A 71 11.79 16.58 -4.38
CA ARG A 71 13.24 16.70 -4.13
C ARG A 71 13.85 15.35 -3.75
N GLY A 72 13.17 14.58 -2.90
CA GLY A 72 13.59 13.22 -2.55
C GLY A 72 13.71 12.31 -3.77
N PHE A 73 12.74 12.34 -4.69
CA PHE A 73 12.80 11.57 -5.93
C PHE A 73 13.99 11.93 -6.80
N ARG A 74 14.26 13.24 -6.99
CA ARG A 74 15.42 13.70 -7.76
C ARG A 74 16.73 13.24 -7.13
N LEU A 75 16.82 13.31 -5.81
CA LEU A 75 18.02 12.88 -5.06
C LEU A 75 18.35 11.41 -5.30
N ILE A 76 17.35 10.52 -5.35
CA ILE A 76 17.55 9.09 -5.62
C ILE A 76 17.59 8.73 -7.11
N GLY A 77 17.52 9.71 -8.00
CA GLY A 77 17.64 9.52 -9.45
C GLY A 77 16.38 8.97 -10.14
N VAL A 78 15.19 9.12 -9.55
CA VAL A 78 13.94 8.65 -10.16
C VAL A 78 13.44 9.67 -11.18
N PRO A 79 13.27 9.30 -12.47
CA PRO A 79 12.75 10.20 -13.50
C PRO A 79 11.31 10.63 -13.20
N ALA A 80 10.96 11.88 -13.54
CA ALA A 80 9.64 12.43 -13.25
C ALA A 80 8.47 11.63 -13.84
N ARG A 81 8.68 11.01 -15.02
CA ARG A 81 7.69 10.14 -15.70
C ARG A 81 7.38 8.84 -14.94
N ASP A 82 8.30 8.39 -14.08
CA ASP A 82 8.17 7.15 -13.32
C ASP A 82 7.58 7.41 -11.92
N ILE A 83 7.39 8.68 -11.55
CA ILE A 83 6.79 9.07 -10.27
C ILE A 83 5.27 8.94 -10.35
N GLY A 84 4.74 7.90 -9.71
CA GLY A 84 3.29 7.73 -9.54
C GLY A 84 2.65 8.91 -8.79
N SER A 85 1.39 9.20 -9.11
CA SER A 85 0.61 10.23 -8.39
C SER A 85 0.58 9.96 -6.89
N LEU A 86 0.51 11.01 -6.07
CA LEU A 86 0.44 10.85 -4.61
C LEU A 86 -0.71 9.93 -4.19
N ALA A 87 -1.88 10.07 -4.83
CA ALA A 87 -3.02 9.20 -4.58
C ALA A 87 -2.71 7.72 -4.87
N ARG A 88 -2.04 7.40 -6.00
CA ARG A 88 -1.66 6.02 -6.34
C ARG A 88 -0.68 5.45 -5.29
N ARG A 89 0.30 6.24 -4.88
CA ARG A 89 1.30 5.88 -3.86
C ARG A 89 0.66 5.59 -2.50
N LEU A 90 -0.21 6.49 -2.03
CA LEU A 90 -0.93 6.30 -0.77
C LEU A 90 -1.89 5.09 -0.84
N ASN A 91 -2.53 4.85 -1.98
CA ASN A 91 -3.40 3.68 -2.17
C ASN A 91 -2.62 2.36 -2.15
N ARG A 92 -1.42 2.32 -2.75
CA ARG A 92 -0.53 1.14 -2.68
C ARG A 92 -0.05 0.89 -1.26
N ALA A 93 0.34 1.94 -0.54
CA ALA A 93 0.67 1.83 0.88
C ALA A 93 -0.53 1.32 1.70
N TYR A 94 -1.75 1.83 1.44
CA TYR A 94 -2.98 1.36 2.07
C TYR A 94 -3.21 -0.14 1.86
N LEU A 95 -3.10 -0.59 0.62
CA LEU A 95 -3.28 -1.99 0.28
C LEU A 95 -2.24 -2.86 0.97
N ARG A 96 -0.96 -2.45 0.97
CA ARG A 96 0.13 -3.15 1.66
C ARG A 96 -0.13 -3.31 3.16
N TYR A 97 -0.48 -2.23 3.86
CA TYR A 97 -0.76 -2.29 5.29
C TYR A 97 -2.01 -3.12 5.61
N CYS A 98 -3.06 -3.06 4.79
CA CYS A 98 -4.23 -3.90 5.02
C CYS A 98 -3.95 -5.38 4.77
N ILE A 99 -3.17 -5.73 3.73
CA ILE A 99 -2.73 -7.11 3.47
C ILE A 99 -1.96 -7.65 4.67
N GLN A 100 -1.00 -6.88 5.19
CA GLN A 100 -0.24 -7.24 6.38
C GLN A 100 -1.15 -7.40 7.62
N ALA A 101 -2.04 -6.44 7.86
CA ALA A 101 -2.93 -6.44 9.02
C ALA A 101 -3.93 -7.61 9.00
N LEU A 102 -4.30 -8.10 7.83
CA LEU A 102 -5.17 -9.27 7.66
C LEU A 102 -4.40 -10.61 7.63
N GLY A 103 -3.07 -10.58 7.74
CA GLY A 103 -2.23 -11.79 7.63
C GLY A 103 -2.23 -12.40 6.23
N TYR A 104 -2.54 -11.62 5.20
CA TYR A 104 -2.51 -12.07 3.81
C TYR A 104 -1.07 -12.06 3.31
N SER A 105 -0.72 -12.99 2.42
CA SER A 105 0.64 -13.09 1.89
C SER A 105 0.66 -13.19 0.37
N SER A 106 1.68 -12.59 -0.24
CA SER A 106 2.01 -12.87 -1.64
C SER A 106 2.59 -14.28 -1.74
N SER A 107 2.07 -15.09 -2.66
CA SER A 107 2.56 -16.45 -2.90
C SER A 107 2.61 -16.72 -4.40
N PRO A 108 3.59 -17.47 -4.91
CA PRO A 108 3.60 -17.96 -6.29
C PRO A 108 2.28 -18.66 -6.68
N ALA A 109 1.60 -19.30 -5.72
CA ALA A 109 0.31 -19.93 -5.93
C ALA A 109 -0.78 -18.94 -6.39
N ALA A 110 -0.73 -17.67 -5.99
CA ALA A 110 -1.71 -16.65 -6.37
C ALA A 110 -1.28 -15.84 -7.60
N GLU A 111 -0.01 -15.89 -8.00
CA GLU A 111 0.55 -15.06 -9.08
C GLU A 111 -0.14 -15.27 -10.42
N HIS A 112 -0.58 -16.49 -10.72
CA HIS A 112 -1.32 -16.79 -11.95
C HIS A 112 -2.62 -15.97 -12.06
N LEU A 113 -3.20 -15.51 -10.95
CA LEU A 113 -4.42 -14.68 -10.97
C LEU A 113 -4.21 -13.32 -11.64
N LYS A 114 -2.96 -12.84 -11.77
CA LYS A 114 -2.65 -11.59 -12.49
C LYS A 114 -3.16 -11.60 -13.93
N GLN A 115 -3.19 -12.77 -14.57
CA GLN A 115 -3.71 -12.89 -15.94
C GLN A 115 -5.19 -12.48 -16.06
N HIS A 116 -5.94 -12.51 -14.95
CA HIS A 116 -7.35 -12.16 -14.92
C HIS A 116 -7.59 -10.67 -14.62
N ASP A 117 -6.60 -9.94 -14.06
CA ASP A 117 -6.67 -8.50 -13.82
C ASP A 117 -5.66 -7.69 -14.66
N THR A 118 -6.08 -7.20 -15.83
CA THR A 118 -5.24 -6.30 -16.63
C THR A 118 -5.28 -4.84 -16.16
N THR A 119 -5.91 -4.54 -15.02
CA THR A 119 -6.00 -3.15 -14.52
C THR A 119 -4.93 -2.78 -13.52
N GLU A 120 -4.17 -3.76 -13.01
CA GLU A 120 -3.22 -3.60 -11.90
C GLU A 120 -3.85 -2.99 -10.64
N LEU A 121 -5.18 -3.06 -10.52
CA LEU A 121 -5.90 -2.53 -9.36
C LEU A 121 -5.95 -3.56 -8.23
N LEU A 122 -5.81 -4.83 -8.57
CA LEU A 122 -5.89 -5.95 -7.65
C LEU A 122 -4.51 -6.61 -7.51
N VAL A 123 -4.19 -6.98 -6.28
CA VAL A 123 -2.97 -7.71 -5.92
C VAL A 123 -3.34 -9.14 -5.60
N PRO A 124 -2.68 -10.15 -6.22
CA PRO A 124 -2.89 -11.54 -5.87
C PRO A 124 -2.31 -11.84 -4.48
N VAL A 125 -3.08 -12.55 -3.67
CA VAL A 125 -2.65 -13.01 -2.34
C VAL A 125 -3.20 -14.39 -2.03
N VAL A 126 -2.62 -15.01 -1.00
CA VAL A 126 -3.21 -16.12 -0.25
C VAL A 126 -3.75 -15.58 1.06
N THR A 127 -4.98 -15.94 1.38
CA THR A 127 -5.65 -15.62 2.64
C THR A 127 -5.46 -16.78 3.63
N PRO A 128 -5.34 -16.52 4.95
CA PRO A 128 -5.12 -17.55 5.95
C PRO A 128 -6.35 -18.44 6.19
N HIS A 129 -7.54 -17.98 5.79
CA HIS A 129 -8.78 -18.73 5.92
C HIS A 129 -9.04 -19.56 4.66
N HIS A 130 -8.43 -20.75 4.60
CA HIS A 130 -8.60 -21.72 3.52
C HIS A 130 -10.00 -22.37 3.45
N GLU A 131 -10.89 -22.02 4.37
CA GLU A 131 -12.18 -22.70 4.58
C GLU A 131 -13.19 -22.48 3.44
N TYR A 132 -12.97 -21.52 2.54
CA TYR A 132 -13.88 -21.24 1.43
C TYR A 132 -13.09 -20.84 0.17
N MET A 133 -13.30 -21.58 -0.92
CA MET A 133 -12.61 -21.52 -2.23
C MET A 133 -11.14 -21.97 -2.25
N ASP A 134 -10.81 -22.77 -3.27
CA ASP A 134 -9.55 -23.50 -3.50
C ASP A 134 -8.31 -22.79 -2.95
N GLY A 135 -7.84 -23.26 -1.79
CA GLY A 135 -6.56 -22.85 -1.22
C GLY A 135 -6.49 -21.41 -0.69
N GLY A 136 -7.62 -20.70 -0.56
CA GLY A 136 -7.66 -19.35 0.00
C GLY A 136 -7.11 -18.27 -0.94
N LEU A 137 -7.08 -18.54 -2.25
CA LEU A 137 -6.60 -17.62 -3.28
C LEU A 137 -7.52 -16.40 -3.44
N ALA A 138 -6.93 -15.21 -3.57
CA ALA A 138 -7.69 -13.98 -3.75
C ALA A 138 -6.98 -12.91 -4.60
N LEU A 139 -7.79 -12.09 -5.28
CA LEU A 139 -7.40 -10.81 -5.84
C LEU A 139 -7.91 -9.69 -4.92
N VAL A 140 -6.99 -8.88 -4.37
CA VAL A 140 -7.30 -7.88 -3.35
C VAL A 140 -7.09 -6.47 -3.90
N GLY A 141 -8.13 -5.64 -3.82
CA GLY A 141 -8.07 -4.23 -4.22
C GLY A 141 -8.49 -3.30 -3.10
N GLY A 142 -8.03 -2.06 -3.14
CA GLY A 142 -8.41 -1.06 -2.15
C GLY A 142 -7.99 0.35 -2.57
N SER A 143 -8.70 1.35 -2.06
CA SER A 143 -8.34 2.75 -2.28
C SER A 143 -8.81 3.58 -1.10
N MET A 144 -8.04 4.61 -0.77
CA MET A 144 -8.44 5.66 0.16
C MET A 144 -9.12 6.83 -0.59
N PRO A 145 -9.86 7.70 0.14
CA PRO A 145 -10.21 7.58 1.56
C PRO A 145 -11.45 6.70 1.81
N ASN A 146 -12.21 6.34 0.78
CA ASN A 146 -13.55 5.75 0.91
C ASN A 146 -13.72 4.36 0.28
N GLY A 147 -12.64 3.71 -0.13
CA GLY A 147 -12.70 2.51 -0.98
C GLY A 147 -12.78 2.86 -2.47
N LEU A 148 -12.92 1.83 -3.30
CA LEU A 148 -13.06 1.99 -4.75
C LEU A 148 -14.34 2.77 -5.11
N SER A 149 -14.29 3.49 -6.25
CA SER A 149 -15.47 4.17 -6.81
C SER A 149 -16.57 3.16 -7.16
N ASN A 150 -17.86 3.56 -7.14
CA ASN A 150 -18.94 2.67 -7.60
C ASN A 150 -18.72 2.20 -9.03
N THR A 151 -18.23 3.08 -9.90
CA THR A 151 -17.89 2.77 -11.30
C THR A 151 -16.77 1.72 -11.37
N THR A 152 -15.73 1.88 -10.56
CA THR A 152 -14.61 0.93 -10.47
C THR A 152 -15.09 -0.42 -9.94
N MET A 153 -15.89 -0.44 -8.86
CA MET A 153 -16.45 -1.68 -8.31
C MET A 153 -17.30 -2.42 -9.34
N ARG A 154 -18.19 -1.72 -10.06
CA ARG A 154 -18.99 -2.35 -11.13
C ARG A 154 -18.12 -2.93 -12.24
N ARG A 155 -17.01 -2.26 -12.59
CA ARG A 155 -16.04 -2.76 -13.58
C ARG A 155 -15.36 -4.04 -13.08
N VAL A 156 -14.89 -4.06 -11.84
CA VAL A 156 -14.33 -5.25 -11.19
C VAL A 156 -15.36 -6.38 -11.18
N ILE A 157 -16.60 -6.08 -10.77
CA ILE A 157 -17.69 -7.06 -10.70
C ILE A 157 -17.93 -7.71 -12.05
N ARG A 158 -18.15 -6.90 -13.08
CA ARG A 158 -18.41 -7.38 -14.44
C ARG A 158 -17.24 -8.20 -14.99
N ARG A 159 -16.00 -7.81 -14.66
CA ARG A 159 -14.80 -8.47 -15.16
C ARG A 159 -14.57 -9.84 -14.53
N HIS A 160 -14.73 -9.94 -13.21
CA HIS A 160 -14.31 -11.12 -12.47
C HIS A 160 -15.44 -12.11 -12.16
N ASN A 161 -16.71 -11.78 -12.40
CA ASN A 161 -17.84 -12.67 -12.06
C ASN A 161 -17.66 -14.10 -12.58
N SER A 162 -17.40 -14.28 -13.87
CA SER A 162 -17.24 -15.61 -14.46
C SER A 162 -15.90 -16.24 -14.10
N SER A 163 -14.80 -15.49 -14.15
CA SER A 163 -13.47 -16.02 -13.88
C SER A 163 -13.27 -16.43 -12.42
N ALA A 164 -13.78 -15.65 -11.46
CA ALA A 164 -13.67 -15.96 -10.04
C ALA A 164 -14.42 -17.24 -9.67
N LEU A 165 -15.63 -17.42 -10.22
CA LEU A 165 -16.42 -18.63 -10.01
C LEU A 165 -15.81 -19.84 -10.71
N TYR A 166 -15.29 -19.68 -11.94
CA TYR A 166 -14.72 -20.78 -12.71
C TYR A 166 -13.36 -21.24 -12.18
N HIS A 167 -12.51 -20.31 -11.74
CA HIS A 167 -11.15 -20.61 -11.24
C HIS A 167 -11.06 -20.66 -9.71
N GLY A 168 -12.19 -20.55 -8.99
CA GLY A 168 -12.23 -20.75 -7.54
C GLY A 168 -11.40 -19.76 -6.73
N TYR A 169 -11.47 -18.45 -7.02
CA TYR A 169 -10.78 -17.43 -6.23
C TYR A 169 -11.71 -16.32 -5.74
N TRP A 170 -11.34 -15.68 -4.63
CA TRP A 170 -12.05 -14.52 -4.11
C TRP A 170 -11.61 -13.23 -4.79
N VAL A 171 -12.56 -12.31 -4.98
CA VAL A 171 -12.23 -10.89 -5.11
C VAL A 171 -12.54 -10.21 -3.79
N ILE A 172 -11.52 -9.59 -3.18
CA ILE A 172 -11.65 -8.92 -1.87
C ILE A 172 -11.41 -7.42 -2.08
N LEU A 173 -12.42 -6.62 -1.80
CA LEU A 173 -12.30 -5.16 -1.86
C LEU A 173 -12.21 -4.59 -0.45
N LEU A 174 -11.08 -3.95 -0.16
CA LEU A 174 -10.78 -3.31 1.10
C LEU A 174 -11.25 -1.86 1.07
N THR A 175 -11.93 -1.45 2.14
CA THR A 175 -12.49 -0.10 2.27
C THR A 175 -12.28 0.45 3.67
N PRO A 176 -11.93 1.74 3.84
CA PRO A 176 -11.97 2.39 5.15
C PRO A 176 -13.39 2.70 5.64
N ASN A 177 -14.41 2.58 4.78
CA ASN A 177 -15.81 2.89 5.07
C ASN A 177 -16.67 1.62 5.07
N SER A 178 -17.24 1.29 6.23
CA SER A 178 -18.01 0.06 6.46
C SER A 178 -19.26 -0.06 5.60
N ARG A 179 -19.86 1.06 5.18
CA ARG A 179 -21.07 1.08 4.35
C ARG A 179 -20.76 0.93 2.85
N ARG A 180 -19.51 1.17 2.44
CA ARG A 180 -19.15 1.19 1.02
C ARG A 180 -19.29 -0.21 0.42
N GLY A 181 -20.01 -0.32 -0.68
CA GLY A 181 -20.07 -1.54 -1.48
C GLY A 181 -20.86 -2.70 -0.86
N GLN A 182 -21.38 -2.60 0.36
CA GLN A 182 -22.04 -3.72 1.05
C GLN A 182 -23.19 -4.35 0.24
N ARG A 183 -23.97 -3.54 -0.48
CA ARG A 183 -24.99 -4.06 -1.41
C ARG A 183 -24.41 -4.94 -2.52
N HIS A 184 -23.22 -4.62 -3.02
CA HIS A 184 -22.52 -5.44 -4.01
C HIS A 184 -21.98 -6.73 -3.37
N ALA A 185 -21.39 -6.64 -2.17
CA ALA A 185 -20.93 -7.80 -1.42
C ALA A 185 -22.07 -8.81 -1.22
N GLN A 186 -23.24 -8.35 -0.77
CA GLN A 186 -24.42 -9.20 -0.58
C GLN A 186 -24.90 -9.85 -1.89
N ARG A 187 -24.97 -9.08 -2.97
CA ARG A 187 -25.43 -9.58 -4.28
C ARG A 187 -24.48 -10.59 -4.91
N HIS A 188 -23.18 -10.46 -4.66
CA HIS A 188 -22.13 -11.28 -5.27
C HIS A 188 -21.37 -12.10 -4.22
N ALA A 189 -22.03 -12.44 -3.10
CA ALA A 189 -21.41 -13.07 -1.93
C ALA A 189 -20.73 -14.41 -2.23
N ALA A 190 -21.11 -15.06 -3.34
CA ALA A 190 -20.50 -16.29 -3.80
C ALA A 190 -19.01 -16.14 -4.11
N TRP A 191 -18.49 -14.97 -4.47
CA TRP A 191 -17.08 -14.79 -4.87
C TRP A 191 -16.49 -13.41 -4.55
N LEU A 192 -17.33 -12.43 -4.14
CA LEU A 192 -16.91 -11.08 -3.78
C LEU A 192 -17.04 -10.87 -2.27
N LYS A 193 -15.96 -10.42 -1.63
CA LYS A 193 -15.95 -9.92 -0.25
C LYS A 193 -15.63 -8.44 -0.23
N ILE A 194 -16.23 -7.72 0.71
CA ILE A 194 -15.86 -6.34 1.01
C ILE A 194 -15.57 -6.24 2.50
N ILE A 195 -14.33 -5.85 2.82
CA ILE A 195 -13.84 -5.82 4.20
C ILE A 195 -13.55 -4.38 4.58
N CYS A 196 -14.11 -3.96 5.70
CA CYS A 196 -13.78 -2.67 6.30
C CYS A 196 -12.45 -2.82 7.05
N VAL A 197 -11.41 -2.09 6.64
CA VAL A 197 -10.09 -2.16 7.29
C VAL A 197 -9.53 -0.76 7.45
N ARG A 198 -9.04 -0.47 8.66
CA ARG A 198 -8.28 0.74 9.00
C ARG A 198 -7.06 0.30 9.80
N PRO A 199 -5.90 0.10 9.16
CA PRO A 199 -4.72 -0.46 9.82
C PRO A 199 -4.11 0.42 10.94
N ARG A 200 -4.75 1.52 11.36
CA ARG A 200 -4.43 2.23 12.62
C ARG A 200 -4.75 1.40 13.87
N GLU A 201 -5.73 0.51 13.77
CA GLU A 201 -6.32 -0.18 14.92
C GLU A 201 -5.68 -1.56 15.19
N LEU A 202 -4.72 -1.98 14.36
CA LEU A 202 -4.08 -3.29 14.42
C LEU A 202 -2.58 -3.15 14.66
N GLN A 203 -2.22 -2.71 15.86
CA GLN A 203 -0.95 -3.05 16.48
C GLN A 203 -1.20 -3.42 17.95
N PRO A 204 -0.53 -4.48 18.46
CA PRO A 204 -0.71 -4.98 19.82
C PRO A 204 -0.33 -3.97 20.90
#